data_AF-A0A1V5A1D6-F1
#
_entry.id   AF-A0A1V5A1D6-F1
#
_cell.length_a   1.000
_cell.length_b   1.000
_cell.length_c   1.000
_cell.angle_alpha   90.00
_cell.angle_beta   90.00
_cell.angle_gamma   90.00
#
_symmetry.space_group_name_H-M   'P 1'
#
loop_
_entity.id
_entity.type
_entity.pdbx_description
1 polymer ?
#
loop_
_entity_poly.entity_id
_entity_poly.type
_entity_poly.pdbx_seq_one_letter_code
_entity_poly.pdbx_strand_id
1 'polypeptide(L)'
;MRPVSSSAPFITSRTLLNPVETMSDTFRDVTRELKARKKEERWKRYEDWKKSCCCPECPSYNDCASRGRELLYCVLGMSNVCIREDRHCICPKCALYPELGLSGKDFCMKGSEAAVRYERSLE
;
A
#
# COMPACT_ATOMS: atom_id res chain seq x y z
N MET A 1 -35.11 58.03 -22.06
CA MET A 1 -34.24 57.57 -20.96
C MET A 1 -33.06 56.78 -21.56
N ARG A 2 -31.87 56.94 -20.98
CA ARG A 2 -30.53 56.49 -21.42
C ARG A 2 -30.37 54.93 -21.26
N PRO A 3 -29.21 54.29 -21.53
CA PRO A 3 -28.57 54.07 -22.85
C PRO A 3 -27.87 52.67 -22.98
N VAL A 4 -27.20 52.46 -24.13
CA VAL A 4 -25.86 51.82 -24.32
C VAL A 4 -25.63 50.31 -24.08
N SER A 5 -25.08 49.67 -25.13
CA SER A 5 -23.91 48.76 -25.16
C SER A 5 -23.82 47.60 -24.17
N SER A 6 -23.47 46.40 -24.65
CA SER A 6 -22.07 45.94 -24.62
C SER A 6 -21.94 44.45 -24.94
N SER A 7 -20.98 44.18 -25.83
CA SER A 7 -20.03 43.05 -25.82
C SER A 7 -20.45 41.68 -25.27
N ALA A 8 -20.31 40.66 -26.14
CA ALA A 8 -20.08 39.30 -25.72
C ALA A 8 -18.77 39.18 -24.91
N PRO A 9 -18.73 38.30 -23.89
CA PRO A 9 -17.52 37.61 -23.53
C PRO A 9 -17.59 36.15 -24.01
N PHE A 10 -16.53 35.76 -24.70
CA PHE A 10 -16.06 34.40 -24.85
C PHE A 10 -16.31 33.57 -23.58
N ILE A 11 -17.22 32.61 -23.63
CA ILE A 11 -17.21 31.50 -22.65
C ILE A 11 -16.10 30.55 -23.10
N THR A 12 -14.86 30.87 -22.70
CA THR A 12 -13.80 29.86 -22.58
C THR A 12 -14.07 29.05 -21.31
N SER A 13 -15.03 28.12 -21.37
CA SER A 13 -15.15 27.09 -20.32
C SER A 13 -14.59 25.80 -20.85
N ARG A 14 -13.26 25.82 -20.89
CA ARG A 14 -12.38 24.67 -20.72
C ARG A 14 -12.94 23.80 -19.59
N THR A 15 -13.00 22.49 -19.81
CA THR A 15 -13.12 21.43 -18.80
C THR A 15 -14.54 21.10 -18.30
N LEU A 16 -15.29 20.35 -19.10
CA LEU A 16 -16.07 19.23 -18.55
C LEU A 16 -15.32 17.93 -18.85
N LEU A 17 -14.15 17.77 -18.22
CA LEU A 17 -13.60 16.45 -18.00
C LEU A 17 -14.24 15.94 -16.71
N ASN A 18 -15.29 15.14 -16.93
CA ASN A 18 -15.80 14.04 -16.14
C ASN A 18 -15.29 13.95 -14.68
N PRO A 19 -16.20 13.86 -13.69
CA PRO A 19 -15.82 13.36 -12.39
C PRO A 19 -15.53 11.87 -12.53
N VAL A 20 -14.32 11.53 -12.96
CA VAL A 20 -13.73 10.26 -12.56
C VAL A 20 -13.48 10.45 -11.07
N GLU A 21 -14.46 10.06 -10.27
CA GLU A 21 -14.20 9.69 -8.88
C GLU A 21 -13.10 8.64 -8.94
N THR A 22 -11.88 9.09 -8.71
CA THR A 22 -10.73 8.22 -8.51
C THR A 22 -11.10 7.33 -7.33
N MET A 23 -11.43 6.07 -7.59
CA MET A 23 -11.43 5.04 -6.55
C MET A 23 -10.02 5.05 -5.96
N SER A 24 -9.86 5.74 -4.82
CA SER A 24 -8.60 5.96 -4.16
C SER A 24 -8.09 4.60 -3.69
N ASP A 25 -7.03 4.12 -4.32
CA ASP A 25 -6.38 2.87 -3.94
C ASP A 25 -5.35 3.20 -2.86
N THR A 26 -5.75 2.99 -1.60
CA THR A 26 -4.95 3.29 -0.40
C THR A 26 -3.53 2.76 -0.51
N PHE A 27 -3.34 1.56 -1.06
CA PHE A 27 -2.00 0.99 -1.23
C PHE A 27 -1.15 1.78 -2.22
N ARG A 28 -1.73 2.23 -3.33
CA ARG A 28 -1.02 3.06 -4.33
C ARG A 28 -0.63 4.41 -3.73
N ASP A 29 -1.51 5.01 -2.94
CA ASP A 29 -1.25 6.31 -2.32
C ASP A 29 -0.17 6.21 -1.23
N VAL A 30 -0.28 5.22 -0.33
CA VAL A 30 0.76 4.93 0.67
C VAL A 30 2.10 4.64 0.01
N THR A 31 2.12 3.84 -1.06
CA THR A 31 3.35 3.52 -1.81
C THR A 31 3.97 4.77 -2.44
N ARG A 32 3.15 5.67 -2.99
CA ARG A 32 3.62 6.94 -3.57
C ARG A 32 4.23 7.82 -2.48
N GLU A 33 3.57 7.94 -1.34
CA GLU A 33 4.08 8.72 -0.21
C GLU A 33 5.42 8.17 0.27
N LEU A 34 5.52 6.86 0.52
CA LEU A 34 6.77 6.22 0.96
C LEU A 34 7.92 6.49 -0.02
N LYS A 35 7.68 6.40 -1.33
CA LYS A 35 8.68 6.66 -2.37
C LYS A 35 9.14 8.12 -2.40
N ALA A 36 8.25 9.06 -2.10
CA ALA A 36 8.57 10.49 -2.05
C ALA A 36 9.40 10.89 -0.81
N ARG A 37 9.38 10.10 0.26
CA ARG A 37 10.18 10.32 1.48
C ARG A 37 11.65 9.97 1.27
N LYS A 38 12.52 10.61 2.05
CA LYS A 38 13.94 10.25 2.16
C LYS A 38 14.09 8.85 2.76
N LYS A 39 15.25 8.20 2.50
CA LYS A 39 15.51 6.82 2.94
C LYS A 39 15.33 6.65 4.45
N GLU A 40 15.83 7.61 5.23
CA GLU A 40 15.79 7.59 6.70
C GLU A 40 14.36 7.72 7.23
N GLU A 41 13.56 8.60 6.63
CA GLU A 41 12.14 8.80 6.98
C GLU A 41 11.32 7.57 6.63
N ARG A 42 11.58 6.98 5.45
CA ARG A 42 10.95 5.73 5.01
C ARG A 42 11.25 4.59 5.98
N TRP A 43 12.49 4.47 6.44
CA TRP A 43 12.88 3.45 7.42
C TRP A 43 12.19 3.65 8.76
N LYS A 44 12.09 4.89 9.26
CA LYS A 44 11.33 5.19 10.48
C LYS A 44 9.88 4.74 10.38
N ARG A 45 9.22 4.99 9.24
CA ARG A 45 7.84 4.55 9.02
C ARG A 45 7.70 3.03 9.10
N TYR A 46 8.66 2.28 8.55
CA TYR A 46 8.69 0.83 8.68
C TYR A 46 8.88 0.39 10.13
N GLU A 47 9.79 1.01 10.89
CA GLU A 47 9.94 0.71 12.32
C GLU A 47 8.66 1.00 13.12
N ASP A 48 7.91 2.04 12.77
CA ASP A 48 6.62 2.32 13.40
C ASP A 48 5.58 1.25 13.07
N TRP A 49 5.48 0.83 11.80
CA TRP A 49 4.59 -0.28 11.44
C TRP A 49 4.98 -1.61 12.06
N LYS A 50 6.28 -1.89 12.26
CA LYS A 50 6.72 -3.11 12.95
C LYS A 50 6.13 -3.24 14.35
N LYS A 51 5.93 -2.11 15.06
CA LYS A 51 5.31 -2.09 16.40
C LYS A 51 3.83 -2.50 16.38
N SER A 52 3.15 -2.34 15.24
CA SER A 52 1.73 -2.67 15.06
C SER A 52 1.51 -3.96 14.26
N CYS A 53 2.57 -4.65 13.80
CA CYS A 53 2.40 -5.91 13.08
C CYS A 53 2.10 -7.06 14.04
N CYS A 54 1.09 -7.88 13.72
CA CYS A 54 0.84 -9.18 14.38
C CYS A 54 1.73 -10.31 13.82
N CYS A 55 2.78 -9.98 13.06
CA CYS A 55 3.69 -10.94 12.43
C CYS A 55 4.26 -11.96 13.44
N PRO A 56 4.64 -11.59 14.68
CA PRO A 56 5.14 -12.55 15.68
C PRO A 56 4.11 -13.59 16.14
N GLU A 57 2.82 -13.33 15.97
CA GLU A 57 1.72 -14.24 16.30
C GLU A 57 1.36 -15.17 15.14
N CYS A 58 1.96 -14.96 13.98
CA CYS A 58 1.67 -15.74 12.80
C CYS A 58 2.22 -17.17 12.96
N PRO A 59 1.42 -18.22 12.66
CA PRO A 59 1.90 -19.62 12.73
C PRO A 59 3.13 -19.92 11.86
N SER A 60 3.29 -19.17 10.77
CA SER A 60 4.47 -19.26 9.89
C SER A 60 5.70 -18.54 10.43
N TYR A 61 5.57 -17.70 11.46
CA TYR A 61 6.69 -16.99 12.08
C TYR A 61 7.45 -17.92 13.02
N ASN A 62 8.73 -18.14 12.73
CA ASN A 62 9.57 -19.10 13.45
C ASN A 62 10.76 -18.41 14.15
N ASP A 63 11.55 -19.19 14.89
CA ASP A 63 12.69 -18.68 15.65
C ASP A 63 13.78 -18.03 14.79
N CYS A 64 13.88 -18.43 13.51
CA CYS A 64 14.78 -17.79 12.56
C CYS A 64 14.31 -16.36 12.25
N ALA A 65 13.03 -16.21 11.89
CA ALA A 65 12.42 -14.91 11.63
C ALA A 65 12.45 -14.01 12.88
N SER A 66 12.26 -14.60 14.06
CA SER A 66 12.39 -13.92 15.35
C SER A 66 13.79 -13.35 15.59
N ARG A 67 14.83 -14.16 15.39
CA ARG A 67 16.23 -13.71 15.54
C ARG A 67 16.63 -12.67 14.50
N GLY A 68 16.16 -12.82 13.26
CA GLY A 68 16.38 -11.87 12.18
C GLY A 68 15.52 -10.61 12.27
N ARG A 69 14.55 -10.56 13.19
CA ARG A 69 13.49 -9.53 13.25
C ARG A 69 12.84 -9.30 11.88
N GLU A 70 12.61 -10.39 11.16
CA GLU A 70 11.95 -10.38 9.85
C GLU A 70 10.45 -10.12 10.07
N LEU A 71 10.03 -8.88 9.82
CA LEU A 71 8.66 -8.41 10.03
C LEU A 71 8.20 -7.65 8.78
N LEU A 72 6.91 -7.30 8.74
CA LEU A 72 6.30 -6.53 7.65
C LEU A 72 6.44 -7.17 6.27
N TYR A 73 6.25 -8.49 6.17
CA TYR A 73 6.34 -9.19 4.89
C TYR A 73 5.41 -8.62 3.80
N CYS A 74 4.24 -8.13 4.21
CA CYS A 74 3.28 -7.45 3.32
C CYS A 74 3.85 -6.23 2.59
N VAL A 75 4.80 -5.51 3.21
CA VAL A 75 5.40 -4.29 2.67
C VAL A 75 6.79 -4.56 2.13
N LEU A 76 7.63 -5.24 2.91
CA LEU A 76 9.05 -5.45 2.60
C LEU A 76 9.29 -6.64 1.66
N GLY A 77 8.36 -7.58 1.57
CA GLY A 77 8.47 -8.78 0.74
C GLY A 77 8.53 -10.08 1.56
N MET A 78 8.62 -11.21 0.86
CA MET A 78 8.66 -12.54 1.46
C MET A 78 9.91 -12.77 2.32
N SER A 79 9.82 -13.73 3.24
CA SER A 79 11.01 -14.26 3.91
C SER A 79 11.79 -15.13 2.93
N ASN A 80 13.01 -14.74 2.60
CA ASN A 80 13.85 -15.52 1.68
C ASN A 80 14.63 -16.64 2.41
N VAL A 81 14.80 -16.52 3.72
CA VAL A 81 15.70 -17.39 4.50
C VAL A 81 14.92 -18.26 5.47
N CYS A 82 14.05 -17.65 6.28
CA CYS A 82 13.48 -18.30 7.46
C CYS A 82 12.17 -19.02 7.20
N ILE A 83 11.22 -18.41 6.50
CA ILE A 83 9.88 -18.97 6.29
C ILE A 83 9.83 -19.63 4.91
N ARG A 84 9.94 -20.96 4.87
CA ARG A 84 9.95 -21.76 3.63
C ARG A 84 8.76 -22.70 3.49
N GLU A 85 7.98 -22.87 4.57
CA GLU A 85 6.84 -23.78 4.63
C GLU A 85 5.56 -22.96 4.85
N ASP A 86 4.49 -23.32 4.14
CA ASP A 86 3.17 -22.76 4.37
C ASP A 86 2.55 -23.38 5.62
N ARG A 87 2.74 -22.70 6.75
CA ARG A 87 2.13 -23.09 8.02
C ARG A 87 0.90 -22.25 8.36
N HIS A 88 0.25 -21.63 7.37
CA HIS A 88 -0.83 -20.66 7.50
C HIS A 88 -0.34 -19.24 7.88
N CYS A 89 -0.88 -18.23 7.20
CA CYS A 89 -0.58 -16.82 7.46
C CYS A 89 -1.85 -16.03 7.83
N ILE A 90 -1.77 -15.26 8.91
CA ILE A 90 -2.90 -14.51 9.49
C ILE A 90 -2.91 -13.02 9.08
N CYS A 91 -2.25 -12.68 7.97
CA CYS A 91 -2.09 -11.30 7.52
C CYS A 91 -3.39 -10.48 7.46
N PRO A 92 -4.55 -11.02 7.01
CA PRO A 92 -5.82 -10.29 6.99
C PRO A 92 -6.32 -9.85 8.38
N LYS A 93 -5.84 -10.45 9.46
CA LYS A 93 -6.17 -10.05 10.84
C LYS A 93 -5.28 -8.93 11.38
N CYS A 94 -4.21 -8.58 10.66
CA CYS A 94 -3.28 -7.54 11.09
C CYS A 94 -3.93 -6.15 10.98
N ALA A 95 -3.74 -5.28 11.97
CA ALA A 95 -4.24 -3.91 11.93
C ALA A 95 -3.73 -3.11 10.71
N LEU A 96 -2.51 -3.43 10.25
CA LEU A 96 -1.91 -2.82 9.07
C LEU A 96 -2.61 -3.22 7.76
N TYR A 97 -3.35 -4.32 7.76
CA TYR A 97 -3.97 -4.84 6.54
C TYR A 97 -4.96 -3.86 5.91
N PRO A 98 -5.98 -3.37 6.65
CA PRO A 98 -6.84 -2.30 6.14
C PRO A 98 -6.13 -0.95 6.07
N GLU A 99 -5.21 -0.61 6.99
CA GLU A 99 -4.50 0.69 7.00
C GLU A 99 -3.72 0.92 5.70
N LEU A 100 -3.08 -0.13 5.18
CA LEU A 100 -2.23 -0.05 3.99
C LEU A 100 -2.97 -0.42 2.70
N GLY A 101 -4.28 -0.71 2.75
CA GLY A 101 -5.05 -1.13 1.58
C GLY A 101 -4.58 -2.45 0.96
N LEU A 102 -4.12 -3.38 1.80
CA LEU A 102 -3.65 -4.69 1.34
C LEU A 102 -4.83 -5.53 0.82
N SER A 103 -4.57 -6.34 -0.20
CA SER A 103 -5.58 -7.21 -0.82
C SER A 103 -5.11 -8.66 -0.97
N GLY A 104 -3.79 -8.88 -0.93
CA GLY A 104 -3.18 -10.20 -0.98
C GLY A 104 -3.29 -10.95 0.35
N LYS A 105 -2.73 -12.15 0.36
CA LYS A 105 -2.56 -12.98 1.56
C LYS A 105 -1.23 -13.70 1.46
N ASP A 106 -0.82 -14.34 2.56
CA ASP A 106 0.38 -15.18 2.59
C ASP A 106 1.66 -14.44 2.15
N PHE A 107 1.78 -13.15 2.47
CA PHE A 107 2.91 -12.30 2.07
C PHE A 107 4.27 -12.81 2.55
N CYS A 108 4.24 -13.58 3.64
CA CYS A 108 5.35 -14.37 4.17
C CYS A 108 6.05 -15.22 3.09
N MET A 109 5.32 -15.71 2.09
CA MET A 109 5.82 -16.58 1.01
C MET A 109 5.55 -16.07 -0.41
N LYS A 110 4.40 -15.40 -0.64
CA LYS A 110 3.97 -14.95 -1.98
C LYS A 110 4.55 -13.59 -2.38
N GLY A 111 5.40 -13.00 -1.55
CA GLY A 111 5.98 -11.68 -1.79
C GLY A 111 5.13 -10.55 -1.23
N SER A 112 5.56 -9.31 -1.48
CA SER A 112 4.85 -8.12 -1.01
C SER A 112 3.54 -7.92 -1.76
N GLU A 113 2.67 -7.04 -1.26
CA GLU A 113 1.42 -6.67 -1.94
C GLU A 113 1.67 -6.18 -3.38
N ALA A 114 2.79 -5.49 -3.64
CA ALA A 114 3.14 -5.07 -4.99
C ALA A 114 3.42 -6.26 -5.93
N ALA A 115 4.11 -7.30 -5.43
CA ALA A 115 4.39 -8.50 -6.20
C ALA A 115 3.10 -9.29 -6.47
N VAL A 116 2.29 -9.51 -5.44
CA VAL A 116 1.00 -10.22 -5.56
C VAL A 116 0.06 -9.50 -6.54
N ARG A 117 -0.02 -8.16 -6.49
CA ARG A 117 -0.84 -7.39 -7.43
C ARG A 117 -0.32 -7.47 -8.86
N TYR A 118 0.99 -7.50 -9.06
CA TYR A 118 1.60 -7.65 -10.37
C TYR A 118 1.27 -9.02 -10.96
N GLU A 119 1.46 -10.10 -10.19
CA GLU A 119 1.13 -11.46 -10.61
C GLU A 119 -0.35 -11.60 -11.01
N ARG A 120 -1.27 -11.10 -10.16
CA ARG A 120 -2.71 -11.11 -10.45
C ARG A 120 -3.11 -10.31 -11.70
N SER A 121 -2.29 -9.35 -12.14
CA SER A 121 -2.56 -8.57 -13.35
C SER A 121 -2.15 -9.28 -14.65
N LEU A 122 -1.45 -10.42 -14.54
CA LEU A 122 -1.01 -11.24 -15.66
C LEU A 122 -1.94 -12.41 -15.98
N GLU A 123 -2.90 -12.71 -15.09
CA GLU A 123 -3.94 -13.75 -15.24
C GLU A 123 -5.13 -13.24 -16.08
#